data_AF-A0AAV5TWF8-F1
#
_entry.id   AF-A0AAV5TWF8-F1
#
_cell.length_a   1.000
_cell.length_b   1.000
_cell.length_c   1.000
_cell.angle_alpha   90.00
_cell.angle_beta   90.00
_cell.angle_gamma   90.00
#
_symmetry.space_group_name_H-M   'P 1'
#
loop_
_entity.id
_entity.type
_entity.pdbx_description
1 polymer ?
#
loop_
_entity_poly.entity_id
_entity_poly.type
_entity_poly.pdbx_seq_one_letter_code
_entity_poly.pdbx_strand_id
1 'polypeptide(L)'
;WFGVACEEWVCLNGGWPSANENGSMMCYCPDGLEGERCERVIKCDHGKLVNETCQCYNGYAGIFCESSCYHGNDTAEEYHCECREGLTGSLCSEPIWCMHGLISTNGCLCRCGFSGVMCEDVVEEMPDPNPDCISMLDPPAGPIRASNSLPTMRTFYMMISPLLIPLVYLVFILLIVLLFCMALHVLHSCHLDRESCGKKLKKVSSQHTASTSYTNLIEKLIHRNV
;
A
#
# COMPACT_ATOMS: atom_id res chain seq x y z
N TRP A 1 10.25 -11.15 14.35
CA TRP A 1 11.13 -11.97 13.51
C TRP A 1 12.10 -12.73 14.38
N PHE A 2 12.54 -13.91 13.96
CA PHE A 2 13.61 -14.68 14.60
C PHE A 2 14.50 -15.32 13.53
N GLY A 3 15.58 -15.98 13.94
CA GLY A 3 16.65 -16.45 13.04
C GLY A 3 17.93 -15.64 13.20
N VAL A 4 19.03 -16.12 12.63
CA VAL A 4 20.37 -15.50 12.79
C VAL A 4 20.42 -14.12 12.12
N ALA A 5 19.59 -13.92 11.10
CA ALA A 5 19.45 -12.68 10.35
C ALA A 5 18.01 -12.10 10.43
N CYS A 6 17.18 -12.55 11.38
CA CYS A 6 15.77 -12.16 11.49
C CYS A 6 14.96 -12.45 10.21
N GLU A 7 15.27 -13.55 9.56
CA GLU A 7 14.68 -13.99 8.29
C GLU A 7 13.32 -14.68 8.47
N GLU A 8 12.99 -15.14 9.68
CA GLU A 8 11.78 -15.91 9.93
C GLU A 8 10.71 -15.11 10.67
N TRP A 9 9.48 -15.15 10.15
CA TRP A 9 8.33 -14.51 10.75
C TRP A 9 7.94 -15.20 12.06
N VAL A 10 7.64 -14.44 13.12
CA VAL A 10 7.25 -15.05 14.42
C VAL A 10 5.91 -15.77 14.30
N CYS A 11 4.93 -15.12 13.69
CA CYS A 11 3.63 -15.69 13.36
C CYS A 11 3.57 -15.92 11.84
N LEU A 12 3.06 -17.08 11.43
CA LEU A 12 2.87 -17.47 10.04
C LEU A 12 1.49 -17.07 9.55
N ASN A 13 1.29 -17.16 8.23
CA ASN A 13 -0.03 -17.08 7.58
C ASN A 13 -0.89 -15.87 7.99
N GLY A 14 -0.25 -14.72 8.25
CA GLY A 14 -0.95 -13.49 8.62
C GLY A 14 -1.32 -13.35 10.10
N GLY A 15 -0.84 -14.23 10.98
CA GLY A 15 -1.00 -14.07 12.43
C GLY A 15 -0.33 -12.81 12.98
N TRP A 16 -0.92 -12.24 14.04
CA TRP A 16 -0.41 -11.02 14.68
C TRP A 16 0.37 -11.33 15.95
N PRO A 17 1.64 -10.89 16.05
CA PRO A 17 2.43 -11.11 17.25
C PRO A 17 1.97 -10.21 18.40
N SER A 18 1.97 -10.76 19.61
CA SER A 18 1.67 -10.04 20.85
C SER A 18 2.56 -10.54 21.98
N ALA A 19 3.07 -9.63 22.81
CA ALA A 19 3.86 -9.99 23.97
C ALA A 19 2.95 -10.18 25.19
N ASN A 20 3.12 -11.30 25.88
CA ASN A 20 2.46 -11.56 27.16
C ASN A 20 3.15 -10.80 28.30
N GLU A 21 2.54 -10.81 29.49
CA GLU A 21 3.05 -10.12 30.70
C GLU A 21 4.49 -10.56 31.08
N ASN A 22 4.88 -11.79 30.72
CA ASN A 22 6.23 -12.32 30.94
C ASN A 22 7.23 -11.98 29.82
N GLY A 23 6.83 -11.19 28.82
CA GLY A 23 7.66 -10.86 27.66
C GLY A 23 7.78 -11.97 26.61
N SER A 24 7.11 -13.12 26.79
CA SER A 24 7.01 -14.17 25.79
C SER A 24 6.11 -13.72 24.64
N MET A 25 6.55 -13.93 23.39
CA MET A 25 5.74 -13.65 22.19
C MET A 25 4.73 -14.78 21.97
N MET A 26 3.47 -14.40 21.74
CA MET A 26 2.40 -15.28 21.30
C MET A 26 1.76 -14.75 20.01
N CYS A 27 1.08 -15.61 19.27
CA CYS A 27 0.43 -15.25 18.02
C CYS A 27 -1.09 -15.27 18.16
N TYR A 28 -1.74 -14.20 17.71
CA TYR A 28 -3.18 -14.19 17.46
C TYR A 28 -3.41 -14.66 16.03
N CYS A 29 -4.11 -15.77 15.88
CA CYS A 29 -4.39 -16.35 14.57
C CYS A 29 -5.68 -15.77 13.97
N PRO A 30 -5.69 -15.49 12.66
CA PRO A 30 -6.93 -15.17 11.98
C PRO A 30 -7.87 -16.39 11.95
N ASP A 31 -9.14 -16.15 11.66
CA ASP A 31 -10.15 -17.20 11.56
C ASP A 31 -9.70 -18.31 10.59
N GLY A 32 -9.87 -19.56 11.02
CA GLY A 32 -9.49 -20.73 10.24
C GLY A 32 -8.07 -21.25 10.47
N LEU A 33 -7.27 -20.57 11.30
CA LEU A 33 -5.93 -21.03 11.72
C LEU A 33 -5.81 -21.22 13.24
N GLU A 34 -4.93 -22.14 13.62
CA GLU A 34 -4.51 -22.36 15.00
C GLU A 34 -3.02 -22.75 15.08
N GLY A 35 -2.53 -22.98 16.30
CA GLY A 35 -1.14 -23.31 16.57
C GLY A 35 -0.41 -22.17 17.28
N GLU A 36 0.82 -22.44 17.74
CA GLU A 36 1.61 -21.43 18.44
C GLU A 36 2.03 -20.28 17.51
N ARG A 37 2.11 -20.56 16.21
CA ARG A 37 2.51 -19.63 15.16
C ARG A 37 1.48 -19.55 14.03
N CYS A 38 0.25 -20.02 14.22
CA CYS A 38 -0.80 -20.04 13.18
C CYS A 38 -0.43 -20.90 11.96
N GLU A 39 0.27 -22.00 12.21
CA GLU A 39 0.77 -22.94 11.20
C GLU A 39 -0.26 -24.00 10.79
N ARG A 40 -1.33 -24.18 11.58
CA ARG A 40 -2.30 -25.27 11.39
C ARG A 40 -3.62 -24.73 10.89
N VAL A 41 -4.13 -25.32 9.81
CA VAL A 41 -5.45 -25.00 9.27
C VAL A 41 -6.52 -25.84 9.96
N ILE A 42 -7.63 -25.22 10.35
CA ILE A 42 -8.77 -25.91 10.99
C ILE A 42 -10.03 -25.93 10.14
N LYS A 43 -10.06 -25.13 9.07
CA LYS A 43 -11.21 -25.01 8.18
C LYS A 43 -10.75 -24.81 6.74
N CYS A 44 -11.46 -25.44 5.81
CA CYS A 44 -11.34 -25.23 4.37
C CYS A 44 -12.70 -24.76 3.83
N ASP A 45 -12.68 -23.91 2.82
CA ASP A 45 -13.89 -23.47 2.12
C ASP A 45 -14.26 -24.48 1.01
N HIS A 46 -13.38 -24.68 0.01
CA HIS A 46 -13.60 -25.63 -1.10
C HIS A 46 -12.58 -26.77 -1.11
N GLY A 47 -12.49 -27.51 0.00
CA GLY A 47 -11.56 -28.63 0.12
C GLY A 47 -11.86 -29.54 1.29
N LYS A 48 -10.93 -30.45 1.56
CA LYS A 48 -10.96 -31.34 2.74
C LYS A 48 -9.75 -31.07 3.61
N LEU A 49 -9.97 -30.99 4.91
CA LEU A 49 -8.88 -30.88 5.88
C LEU A 49 -8.20 -32.25 6.03
N VAL A 50 -6.91 -32.32 5.70
CA VAL A 50 -6.08 -33.52 5.79
C VAL A 50 -4.78 -33.13 6.46
N ASN A 51 -4.48 -33.71 7.63
CA ASN A 51 -3.27 -33.39 8.41
C ASN A 51 -3.06 -31.88 8.57
N GLU A 52 -4.07 -31.16 9.08
CA GLU A 52 -3.97 -29.73 9.42
C GLU A 52 -3.67 -28.81 8.21
N THR A 53 -3.88 -29.31 6.98
CA THR A 53 -3.79 -28.58 5.72
C THR A 53 -4.99 -28.86 4.82
N CYS A 54 -5.34 -27.91 3.96
CA CYS A 54 -6.45 -28.08 3.03
C CYS A 54 -6.02 -28.77 1.73
N GLN A 55 -6.67 -29.88 1.42
CA GLN A 55 -6.63 -30.50 0.09
C GLN A 55 -7.78 -29.93 -0.74
N CYS A 56 -7.47 -28.98 -1.62
CA CYS A 56 -8.47 -28.28 -2.42
C CYS A 56 -9.12 -29.18 -3.47
N TYR A 57 -10.41 -28.93 -3.73
CA TYR A 57 -11.08 -29.50 -4.89
C TYR A 57 -10.54 -28.89 -6.18
N ASN A 58 -10.74 -29.58 -7.31
CA ASN A 58 -10.28 -29.10 -8.61
C ASN A 58 -10.82 -27.70 -8.89
N GLY A 59 -9.92 -26.80 -9.31
CA GLY A 59 -10.25 -25.41 -9.60
C GLY A 59 -10.18 -24.47 -8.42
N TYR A 60 -9.76 -24.94 -7.23
CA TYR A 60 -9.56 -24.10 -6.06
C TYR A 60 -8.12 -24.17 -5.55
N ALA A 61 -7.69 -23.08 -4.94
CA ALA A 61 -6.35 -22.83 -4.45
C ALA A 61 -6.39 -21.89 -3.22
N GLY A 62 -5.24 -21.72 -2.57
CA GLY A 62 -5.12 -20.95 -1.34
C GLY A 62 -5.02 -21.85 -0.11
N ILE A 63 -4.64 -21.26 1.03
CA ILE A 63 -4.43 -21.99 2.28
C ILE A 63 -5.74 -22.56 2.83
N PHE A 64 -6.87 -21.94 2.49
CA PHE A 64 -8.22 -22.39 2.85
C PHE A 64 -9.03 -22.86 1.63
N CYS A 65 -8.44 -22.95 0.43
CA CYS A 65 -9.17 -23.20 -0.82
C CYS A 65 -10.23 -22.12 -1.10
N GLU A 66 -9.88 -20.87 -0.80
CA GLU A 66 -10.73 -19.70 -0.89
C GLU A 66 -10.73 -19.05 -2.28
N SER A 67 -9.68 -19.26 -3.07
CA SER A 67 -9.51 -18.67 -4.40
C SER A 67 -9.65 -19.72 -5.49
N SER A 68 -10.07 -19.33 -6.69
CA SER A 68 -9.98 -20.18 -7.88
C SER A 68 -8.60 -20.11 -8.56
N CYS A 69 -7.67 -19.29 -8.07
CA CYS A 69 -6.37 -19.05 -8.71
C CYS A 69 -5.19 -19.29 -7.76
N TYR A 70 -4.12 -19.96 -8.19
CA TYR A 70 -2.92 -20.18 -7.36
C TYR A 70 -2.07 -18.91 -7.21
N HIS A 71 -1.83 -18.21 -8.32
CA HIS A 71 -0.97 -17.03 -8.38
C HIS A 71 -1.58 -15.94 -9.25
N GLY A 72 -2.87 -15.72 -9.12
CA GLY A 72 -3.61 -14.72 -9.88
C GLY A 72 -4.70 -14.06 -9.05
N ASN A 73 -5.42 -13.15 -9.68
CA ASN A 73 -6.63 -12.58 -9.12
C ASN A 73 -7.85 -13.26 -9.76
N ASP A 74 -8.85 -13.54 -8.94
CA ASP A 74 -10.16 -13.96 -9.42
C ASP A 74 -10.85 -12.77 -10.10
N THR A 75 -11.13 -12.84 -11.40
CA THR A 75 -11.99 -11.84 -12.04
C THR A 75 -13.44 -12.12 -11.68
N ALA A 76 -14.20 -11.09 -11.33
CA ALA A 76 -15.59 -11.20 -10.88
C ALA A 76 -16.54 -11.80 -11.93
N GLU A 77 -16.09 -11.85 -13.18
CA GLU A 77 -16.82 -12.41 -14.30
C GLU A 77 -16.09 -13.71 -14.72
N GLU A 78 -16.74 -14.85 -14.46
CA GLU A 78 -16.52 -16.14 -15.16
C GLU A 78 -15.38 -17.09 -14.73
N TYR A 79 -14.94 -17.08 -13.46
CA TYR A 79 -13.88 -18.00 -12.97
C TYR A 79 -12.59 -17.94 -13.80
N HIS A 80 -12.30 -16.76 -14.36
CA HIS A 80 -11.08 -16.53 -15.11
C HIS A 80 -10.01 -15.97 -14.18
N CYS A 81 -8.81 -16.54 -14.26
CA CYS A 81 -7.69 -16.10 -13.46
C CYS A 81 -6.81 -15.11 -14.22
N GLU A 82 -6.67 -13.90 -13.68
CA GLU A 82 -5.63 -12.98 -14.12
C GLU A 82 -4.30 -13.37 -13.47
N CYS A 83 -3.44 -14.04 -14.23
CA CYS A 83 -2.16 -14.52 -13.72
C CYS A 83 -1.16 -13.40 -13.47
N ARG A 84 -0.31 -13.59 -12.45
CA ARG A 84 0.89 -12.77 -12.28
C ARG A 84 1.85 -12.96 -13.47
N GLU A 85 2.70 -11.96 -13.68
CA GLU A 85 3.72 -11.96 -14.72
C GLU A 85 4.57 -13.25 -14.69
N GLY A 86 4.69 -13.89 -15.85
CA GLY A 86 5.43 -15.15 -16.00
C GLY A 86 4.66 -16.42 -15.65
N LEU A 87 3.36 -16.34 -15.35
CA LEU A 87 2.50 -17.50 -15.12
C LEU A 87 1.29 -17.49 -16.07
N THR A 88 0.78 -18.68 -16.37
CA THR A 88 -0.36 -18.93 -17.27
C THR A 88 -1.15 -20.17 -16.81
N GLY A 89 -2.12 -20.58 -17.62
CA GLY A 89 -3.05 -21.67 -17.34
C GLY A 89 -4.29 -21.19 -16.59
N SER A 90 -5.32 -22.04 -16.58
CA SER A 90 -6.63 -21.69 -15.99
C SER A 90 -6.59 -21.35 -14.50
N LEU A 91 -5.52 -21.77 -13.79
CA LEU A 91 -5.33 -21.53 -12.36
C LEU A 91 -4.01 -20.79 -12.06
N CYS A 92 -3.29 -20.28 -13.06
CA CYS A 92 -1.99 -19.60 -12.87
C CYS A 92 -0.92 -20.44 -12.16
N SER A 93 -0.84 -21.71 -12.53
CA SER A 93 0.16 -22.65 -11.99
C SER A 93 1.25 -23.01 -12.99
N GLU A 94 1.08 -22.64 -14.27
CA GLU A 94 2.01 -22.99 -15.33
C GLU A 94 2.97 -21.82 -15.60
N PRO A 95 4.29 -22.01 -15.64
CA PRO A 95 5.21 -20.95 -16.01
C PRO A 95 5.13 -20.63 -17.51
N ILE A 96 5.14 -19.33 -17.83
CA ILE A 96 5.36 -18.86 -19.20
C ILE A 96 6.84 -19.02 -19.54
N TRP A 97 7.14 -19.59 -20.70
CA TRP A 97 8.48 -19.69 -21.24
C TRP A 97 8.50 -19.16 -22.67
N CYS A 98 9.51 -18.35 -23.00
CA CYS A 98 9.64 -17.70 -24.31
C CYS A 98 10.95 -18.16 -24.95
N MET A 99 10.89 -18.84 -26.09
CA MET A 99 12.08 -19.35 -26.78
C MET A 99 12.96 -18.23 -27.32
N HIS A 100 12.34 -17.29 -28.04
CA HIS A 100 13.01 -16.18 -28.71
C HIS A 100 12.38 -14.84 -28.33
N GLY A 101 12.05 -14.65 -27.05
CA GLY A 101 11.37 -13.46 -26.56
C GLY A 101 11.65 -13.18 -25.09
N LEU A 102 11.01 -12.14 -24.57
CA LEU A 102 10.98 -11.81 -23.16
C LEU A 102 9.61 -12.14 -22.58
N ILE A 103 9.57 -12.56 -21.31
CA ILE A 103 8.32 -12.69 -20.57
C ILE A 103 7.73 -11.28 -20.37
N SER A 104 6.44 -11.15 -20.62
CA SER A 104 5.63 -9.97 -20.37
C SER A 104 4.44 -10.32 -19.47
N THR A 105 3.62 -9.35 -19.09
CA THR A 105 2.51 -9.53 -18.15
C THR A 105 1.51 -10.60 -18.60
N ASN A 106 1.27 -10.73 -19.91
CA ASN A 106 0.27 -11.65 -20.49
C ASN A 106 0.83 -12.61 -21.55
N GLY A 107 2.14 -12.91 -21.54
CA GLY A 107 2.72 -13.83 -22.53
C GLY A 107 4.15 -13.49 -22.90
N CYS A 108 4.51 -13.80 -24.14
CA CYS A 108 5.84 -13.55 -24.66
C CYS A 108 5.87 -12.34 -25.61
N LEU A 109 6.80 -11.43 -25.38
CA LEU A 109 7.16 -10.38 -26.32
C LEU A 109 8.28 -10.91 -27.22
N CYS A 110 7.96 -11.26 -28.46
CA CYS A 110 8.90 -11.90 -29.37
C CYS A 110 9.94 -10.93 -29.93
N ARG A 111 11.17 -11.44 -30.08
CA ARG A 111 12.23 -10.76 -30.83
C ARG A 111 11.82 -10.70 -32.31
N CYS A 112 12.25 -9.65 -33.00
CA CYS A 112 11.96 -9.52 -34.43
C CYS A 112 12.41 -10.77 -35.20
N GLY A 113 11.51 -11.30 -36.03
CA GLY A 113 11.72 -12.51 -36.83
C GLY A 113 11.16 -13.77 -36.20
N PHE A 114 10.54 -13.66 -35.01
CA PHE A 114 9.85 -14.74 -34.34
C PHE A 114 8.40 -14.38 -34.02
N SER A 115 7.52 -15.37 -34.05
CA SER A 115 6.11 -15.27 -33.69
C SER A 115 5.66 -16.53 -32.94
N GLY A 116 4.36 -16.61 -32.64
CA GLY A 116 3.80 -17.69 -31.83
C GLY A 116 3.66 -17.27 -30.37
N VAL A 117 2.90 -18.05 -29.60
CA VAL A 117 2.57 -17.74 -28.19
C VAL A 117 3.81 -17.82 -27.29
N MET A 118 4.82 -18.58 -27.70
CA MET A 118 6.08 -18.80 -27.00
C MET A 118 7.29 -18.35 -27.83
N CYS A 119 7.07 -17.61 -28.91
CA CYS A 119 8.11 -17.18 -29.87
C CYS A 119 8.85 -18.37 -30.50
N GLU A 120 8.12 -19.44 -30.78
CA GLU A 120 8.60 -20.69 -31.34
C GLU A 120 8.69 -20.67 -32.87
N ASP A 121 7.90 -19.82 -33.52
CA ASP A 121 7.79 -19.77 -34.98
C ASP A 121 8.76 -18.74 -35.57
N VAL A 122 9.29 -19.04 -36.76
CA VAL A 122 10.13 -18.11 -37.54
C VAL A 122 9.25 -17.39 -38.55
N VAL A 123 9.37 -16.06 -38.60
CA VAL A 123 8.66 -15.22 -39.57
C VAL A 123 9.54 -15.08 -40.82
N GLU A 124 9.13 -15.70 -41.93
CA GLU A 124 9.92 -15.73 -43.18
C GLU A 124 9.94 -14.38 -43.91
N GLU A 125 8.89 -13.57 -43.77
CA GLU A 125 8.79 -12.22 -44.35
C GLU A 125 8.44 -11.21 -43.26
N MET A 126 9.38 -10.33 -42.90
CA MET A 126 9.11 -9.23 -41.97
C MET A 126 8.37 -8.11 -42.71
N PRO A 127 7.11 -7.77 -42.36
CA PRO A 127 6.51 -6.53 -42.81
C PRO A 127 7.24 -5.35 -42.15
N ASP A 128 7.80 -4.49 -42.98
CA ASP A 128 8.55 -3.31 -42.58
C ASP A 128 7.59 -2.10 -42.42
N PRO A 129 7.55 -1.37 -41.29
CA PRO A 129 8.11 -1.67 -39.97
C PRO A 129 7.04 -2.28 -39.04
N ASN A 130 7.36 -3.41 -38.39
CA ASN A 130 6.52 -3.98 -37.34
C ASN A 130 6.89 -3.34 -35.98
N PRO A 131 6.04 -2.48 -35.39
CA PRO A 131 6.32 -1.80 -34.14
C PRO A 131 6.29 -2.70 -32.89
N ASP A 132 5.84 -3.95 -33.02
CA ASP A 132 5.49 -4.81 -31.87
C ASP A 132 6.57 -5.85 -31.51
N CYS A 133 7.77 -5.80 -32.11
CA CYS A 133 8.87 -6.73 -31.80
C CYS A 133 10.09 -6.06 -31.18
N ILE A 134 10.84 -6.80 -30.36
CA ILE A 134 12.08 -6.30 -29.73
C ILE A 134 13.21 -6.38 -30.76
N SER A 135 13.81 -5.23 -31.12
CA SER A 135 14.98 -5.17 -32.00
C SER A 135 16.27 -5.54 -31.25
N MET A 136 17.18 -6.28 -31.90
CA MET A 136 18.48 -6.67 -31.33
C MET A 136 19.46 -5.51 -31.09
N LEU A 137 19.14 -4.30 -31.52
CA LEU A 137 20.04 -3.15 -31.46
C LEU A 137 19.93 -2.33 -30.18
N ASP A 138 18.95 -2.62 -29.33
CA ASP A 138 18.88 -1.97 -28.03
C ASP A 138 19.63 -2.85 -27.00
N PRO A 139 20.68 -2.33 -26.31
CA PRO A 139 21.23 -3.01 -25.14
C PRO A 139 20.11 -3.28 -24.13
N PRO A 140 20.27 -4.18 -23.14
CA PRO A 140 19.26 -4.41 -22.12
C PRO A 140 19.00 -3.09 -21.39
N ALA A 141 18.05 -2.32 -21.89
CA ALA A 141 17.43 -1.27 -21.16
C ALA A 141 16.85 -1.97 -19.95
N GLY A 142 17.10 -1.40 -18.78
CA GLY A 142 16.34 -1.72 -17.59
C GLY A 142 14.83 -1.68 -17.87
N PRO A 143 13.99 -2.02 -16.88
CA PRO A 143 12.58 -2.34 -17.06
C PRO A 143 11.91 -1.43 -18.08
N ILE A 144 11.32 -2.07 -19.09
CA ILE A 144 10.67 -1.45 -20.26
C ILE A 144 9.76 -0.33 -19.75
N ARG A 145 10.26 0.90 -19.85
CA ARG A 145 9.50 2.08 -19.48
C ARG A 145 8.61 2.35 -20.68
N ALA A 146 7.31 2.08 -20.50
CA ALA A 146 6.26 2.48 -21.41
C ALA A 146 6.55 3.88 -21.96
N SER A 147 6.57 3.98 -23.28
CA SER A 147 6.75 5.24 -23.97
C SER A 147 5.64 6.21 -23.55
N ASN A 148 6.07 7.43 -23.24
CA ASN A 148 5.24 8.62 -23.08
C ASN A 148 4.14 8.58 -22.01
N SER A 149 4.44 8.10 -20.79
CA SER A 149 3.67 8.56 -19.62
C SER A 149 4.27 9.88 -19.10
N LEU A 150 3.49 10.95 -19.19
CA LEU A 150 3.64 12.18 -18.41
C LEU A 150 4.25 11.86 -17.02
N PRO A 151 5.24 12.62 -16.51
CA PRO A 151 5.83 12.35 -15.20
C PRO A 151 4.71 12.24 -14.16
N THR A 152 4.45 11.02 -13.71
CA THR A 152 3.50 10.69 -12.65
C THR A 152 3.74 11.63 -11.46
N MET A 153 2.68 12.24 -10.93
CA MET A 153 2.69 13.18 -9.78
C MET A 153 3.60 12.76 -8.62
N ARG A 154 3.86 11.45 -8.47
CA ARG A 154 4.76 10.85 -7.49
C ARG A 154 6.20 11.36 -7.60
N THR A 155 6.74 11.56 -8.81
CA THR A 155 8.13 12.02 -9.02
C THR A 155 8.30 13.50 -8.72
N PHE A 156 7.28 14.33 -9.00
CA PHE A 156 7.28 15.73 -8.58
C PHE A 156 7.22 15.86 -7.06
N TYR A 157 6.40 15.03 -6.40
CA TYR A 157 6.28 15.06 -4.93
C TYR A 157 7.60 14.75 -4.23
N MET A 158 8.41 13.82 -4.74
CA MET A 158 9.71 13.49 -4.15
C MET A 158 10.74 14.61 -4.29
N MET A 159 10.66 15.44 -5.34
CA MET A 159 11.58 16.58 -5.51
C MET A 159 11.12 17.85 -4.78
N ILE A 160 9.81 18.08 -4.67
CA ILE A 160 9.25 19.29 -4.06
C ILE A 160 9.16 19.17 -2.53
N SER A 161 8.93 17.96 -2.01
CA SER A 161 8.81 17.69 -0.57
C SER A 161 10.01 18.14 0.28
N PRO A 162 11.28 17.87 -0.08
CA PRO A 162 12.41 18.29 0.75
C PRO A 162 12.65 19.80 0.79
N LEU A 163 12.06 20.58 -0.14
CA LEU A 163 12.18 22.04 -0.17
C LEU A 163 11.02 22.74 0.54
N LEU A 164 9.80 22.21 0.45
CA LEU A 164 8.63 22.82 1.09
C LEU A 164 8.56 22.55 2.59
N ILE A 165 8.90 21.33 3.04
CA ILE A 165 8.85 20.96 4.46
C ILE A 165 9.70 21.89 5.35
N PRO A 166 10.99 22.18 5.05
CA PRO A 166 11.78 23.08 5.89
C PRO A 166 11.27 24.51 5.86
N LEU A 167 10.69 24.96 4.74
CA LEU A 167 10.11 26.30 4.61
C LEU A 167 8.87 26.46 5.51
N VAL A 168 7.97 25.48 5.50
CA VAL A 168 6.80 25.45 6.39
C VAL A 168 7.24 25.39 7.85
N TYR A 169 8.26 24.59 8.16
CA TYR A 169 8.79 24.48 9.52
C TYR A 169 9.41 25.80 10.02
N LEU A 170 10.13 26.51 9.16
CA LEU A 170 10.71 27.82 9.48
C LEU A 170 9.63 28.86 9.76
N VAL A 171 8.59 28.92 8.93
CA VAL A 171 7.43 29.81 9.15
C VAL A 171 6.74 29.48 10.47
N PHE A 172 6.56 28.20 10.79
CA PHE A 172 5.97 27.77 12.05
C PHE A 172 6.79 28.20 13.27
N ILE A 173 8.11 28.05 13.24
CA ILE A 173 9.00 28.54 14.30
C ILE A 173 8.88 30.05 14.46
N LEU A 174 8.88 30.82 13.35
CA LEU A 174 8.73 32.28 13.41
C LEU A 174 7.42 32.69 14.07
N LEU A 175 6.32 31.99 13.76
CA LEU A 175 5.02 32.25 14.40
C LEU A 175 5.05 31.98 15.90
N ILE A 176 5.68 30.89 16.34
CA ILE A 176 5.84 30.58 17.77
C ILE A 176 6.66 31.67 18.47
N VAL A 177 7.77 32.10 17.88
CA VAL A 177 8.61 33.17 18.44
C VAL A 177 7.84 34.48 18.55
N LEU A 178 7.06 34.86 17.52
CA LEU A 178 6.22 36.06 17.57
C LEU A 178 5.17 35.98 18.67
N LEU A 179 4.49 34.83 18.82
CA LEU A 179 3.52 34.63 19.91
C LEU A 179 4.19 34.76 21.28
N PHE A 180 5.38 34.19 21.46
CA PHE A 180 6.12 34.28 22.70
C PHE A 180 6.56 35.72 23.00
N CYS A 181 7.05 36.45 22.00
CA CYS A 181 7.37 37.87 22.12
C CYS A 181 6.15 38.72 22.50
N MET A 182 4.99 38.46 21.91
CA MET A 182 3.75 39.16 22.25
C MET A 182 3.33 38.84 23.70
N ALA A 183 3.43 37.59 24.12
CA ALA A 183 3.12 37.18 25.50
C ALA A 183 4.07 37.87 26.50
N LEU A 184 5.38 37.89 26.22
CA LEU A 184 6.37 38.59 27.04
C LEU A 184 6.12 40.09 27.08
N HIS A 185 5.77 40.72 25.95
CA HIS A 185 5.46 42.13 25.89
C HIS A 185 4.21 42.47 26.72
N VAL A 186 3.19 41.62 26.68
CA VAL A 186 2.00 41.74 27.54
C VAL A 186 2.38 41.56 29.01
N LEU A 187 3.21 40.57 29.35
CA LEU A 187 3.67 40.32 30.71
C LEU A 187 4.46 41.51 31.26
N HIS A 188 5.38 42.05 30.46
CA HIS A 188 6.19 43.21 30.81
C HIS A 188 5.34 44.48 30.96
N SER A 189 4.38 44.69 30.04
CA SER A 189 3.41 45.79 30.15
C SER A 189 2.53 45.66 31.40
N CYS A 190 2.20 44.45 31.83
CA CYS A 190 1.45 44.21 33.06
C CYS A 190 2.31 44.33 34.34
N HIS A 191 3.62 44.08 34.27
CA HIS A 191 4.54 44.29 35.38
C HIS A 191 4.73 45.78 35.69
N LEU A 192 4.77 46.63 34.66
CA LEU A 192 4.95 48.08 34.83
C LEU A 192 3.68 48.81 35.29
N ASP A 193 2.50 48.20 35.17
CA ASP A 193 1.23 48.90 35.42
C ASP A 193 0.18 47.97 36.10
N ARG A 194 0.46 47.62 37.36
CA ARG A 194 -0.25 46.59 38.15
C ARG A 194 -1.75 46.87 38.33
N GLU A 195 -2.19 48.13 38.27
CA GLU A 195 -3.61 48.50 38.41
C GLU A 195 -4.41 48.51 37.09
N SER A 196 -3.73 48.60 35.94
CA SER A 196 -4.39 48.70 34.61
C SER A 196 -4.66 47.32 33.97
N CYS A 197 -3.83 46.31 34.27
CA CYS A 197 -3.91 44.97 33.65
C CYS A 197 -5.16 44.17 34.07
N GLY A 198 -5.67 44.35 35.30
CA GLY A 198 -6.87 43.65 35.79
C GLY A 198 -8.16 43.98 35.03
N LYS A 199 -8.25 45.16 34.41
CA LYS A 199 -9.42 45.58 33.62
C LYS A 199 -9.40 45.06 32.18
N LYS A 200 -8.23 44.83 31.57
CA LYS A 200 -8.10 44.31 30.19
C LYS A 200 -8.36 42.80 30.10
N LEU A 201 -7.93 42.01 31.09
CA LEU A 201 -8.18 40.56 31.13
C LEU A 201 -9.68 40.20 31.25
N LYS A 202 -10.45 40.99 32.01
CA LYS A 202 -11.93 40.83 32.07
C LYS A 202 -12.61 41.09 30.72
N LYS A 203 -12.06 41.99 29.89
CA LYS A 203 -12.63 42.31 28.57
C LYS A 203 -12.39 41.21 27.54
N VAL A 204 -11.24 40.54 27.60
CA VAL A 204 -10.92 39.40 26.70
C VAL A 204 -11.68 38.13 27.10
N SER A 205 -11.89 37.87 28.40
CA SER A 205 -12.71 36.74 28.87
C SER A 205 -14.19 36.89 28.48
N SER A 206 -14.70 38.13 28.40
CA SER A 206 -16.06 38.43 27.93
C SER A 206 -16.26 38.29 26.42
N GLN A 207 -15.19 38.25 25.61
CA GLN A 207 -15.29 38.06 24.16
C GLN A 207 -15.21 36.58 23.75
N HIS A 208 -14.60 35.71 24.57
CA HIS A 208 -14.59 34.27 24.32
C HIS A 208 -15.93 33.57 24.61
N THR A 209 -16.82 34.14 25.41
CA THR A 209 -18.18 33.63 25.60
C THR A 209 -19.12 33.89 24.42
N ALA A 210 -18.72 34.70 23.43
CA ALA A 210 -19.46 34.86 22.18
C ALA A 210 -19.09 33.81 21.11
N SER A 211 -17.97 33.09 21.27
CA SER A 211 -17.53 32.06 20.30
C SER A 211 -18.13 30.68 20.58
N THR A 212 -18.62 30.44 21.81
CA THR A 212 -19.37 29.22 22.19
C THR A 212 -20.77 29.13 21.58
N SER A 213 -21.20 30.12 20.79
CA SER A 213 -22.46 30.08 20.04
C SER A 213 -22.36 29.29 18.73
N TYR A 214 -21.16 29.14 18.15
CA TYR A 214 -20.99 28.42 16.88
C TYR A 214 -20.95 26.89 17.05
N THR A 215 -20.42 26.38 18.17
CA THR A 215 -20.41 24.93 18.44
C THR A 215 -21.81 24.37 18.67
N ASN A 216 -22.70 25.12 19.32
CA ASN A 216 -24.08 24.73 19.56
C ASN A 216 -24.97 24.78 18.28
N LEU A 217 -24.56 25.50 17.23
CA LEU A 217 -25.27 25.53 15.95
C LEU A 217 -24.90 24.33 15.06
N ILE A 218 -23.64 23.86 15.15
CA ILE A 218 -23.16 22.68 14.40
C ILE A 218 -23.77 21.39 14.97
N GLU A 219 -23.90 21.27 16.30
CA GLU A 219 -24.49 20.08 16.93
C GLU A 219 -25.99 19.92 16.60
N LYS A 220 -26.72 21.03 16.41
CA LYS A 220 -28.13 21.03 15.97
C LYS A 220 -28.34 20.70 14.49
N LEU A 221 -27.32 20.88 13.63
CA LEU A 221 -27.41 20.53 12.21
C LEU A 221 -27.08 19.06 11.95
N ILE A 222 -26.28 18.43 12.80
CA ILE A 222 -25.91 17.00 12.67
C ILE A 222 -27.07 16.08 13.08
N HIS A 223 -27.91 16.48 14.04
CA HIS A 223 -29.05 15.66 14.49
C HIS A 223 -30.32 15.76 13.64
N ARG A 224 -30.34 16.56 12.56
CA ARG A 224 -31.53 16.73 11.70
C ARG A 224 -31.49 15.92 10.39
N ASN A 225 -30.39 15.21 10.13
CA ASN A 225 -30.17 14.43 8.90
C ASN A 225 -29.81 12.96 9.18
N VAL A 226 -30.30 12.40 10.29
CA VAL A 226 -30.40 10.96 10.52
C VAL A 226 -31.86 10.60 10.70
#